data_AF-A0A1F5LMU2-F1
#
_entry.id   AF-A0A1F5LMU2-F1
#
_cell.length_a   1.000
_cell.length_b   1.000
_cell.length_c   1.000
_cell.angle_alpha   90.00
_cell.angle_beta   90.00
_cell.angle_gamma   90.00
#
_symmetry.space_group_name_H-M   'P 1'
#
loop_
_entity.id
_entity.type
_entity.pdbx_description
1 polymer ?
#
loop_
_entity_poly.entity_id
_entity_poly.type
_entity_poly.pdbx_seq_one_letter_code
_entity_poly.pdbx_strand_id
1 'polypeptide(L)'
;MASSDQIAALILSTKSLSVSPTWLNAFLSSGTAPRNVPASALAKTATFRLLTSDIRESLSKHRSCVLPTNVTDPNAQELRLHGPIPVQVLDIEDIGTSLWSQIEAIERVERGEAIRGREIVRTIAVGEDPEVSENNRSNNNNAAASGNSGSGPHRLMIQDAAGTVATGIEMQRIEGIALERLAIGAKLLLRNPTVARGMVLLTPESVTVLGGKIEALDKSWREGRKARLLEKTSSLEG
;
A
#
# COMPACT_ATOMS: atom_id res chain seq x y z
N MET A 1 16.35 -10.29 -29.14
CA MET A 1 15.31 -9.65 -28.30
C MET A 1 15.12 -10.50 -27.06
N ALA A 2 14.96 -9.92 -25.88
CA ALA A 2 14.63 -10.68 -24.68
C ALA A 2 13.26 -11.35 -24.85
N SER A 3 13.13 -12.63 -24.51
CA SER A 3 11.83 -13.32 -24.61
C SER A 3 10.91 -12.89 -23.46
N SER A 4 9.60 -12.92 -23.71
CA SER A 4 8.57 -12.71 -22.68
C SER A 4 8.82 -13.62 -21.46
N ASP A 5 9.13 -14.89 -21.71
CA ASP A 5 9.38 -15.88 -20.65
C ASP A 5 10.60 -15.52 -19.80
N GLN A 6 11.66 -14.97 -20.39
CA GLN A 6 12.84 -14.53 -19.65
C GLN A 6 12.51 -13.37 -18.70
N ILE A 7 11.69 -12.43 -19.15
CA ILE A 7 11.26 -11.29 -18.34
C ILE A 7 10.33 -11.77 -17.21
N ALA A 8 9.36 -12.63 -17.52
CA ALA A 8 8.46 -13.21 -16.54
C ALA A 8 9.21 -13.99 -15.46
N ALA A 9 10.18 -14.82 -15.85
CA ALA A 9 11.02 -15.59 -14.92
C ALA A 9 11.83 -14.68 -13.98
N LEU A 10 12.35 -13.55 -14.49
CA LEU A 10 13.10 -12.60 -13.65
C LEU A 10 12.21 -11.88 -12.65
N ILE A 11 10.99 -11.50 -13.05
CA ILE A 11 10.02 -10.87 -12.15
C ILE A 11 9.56 -11.87 -11.07
N LEU A 12 9.30 -13.13 -11.47
CA LEU A 12 8.94 -14.19 -10.54
C LEU A 12 10.05 -14.47 -9.52
N SER A 13 11.30 -14.55 -9.95
CA SER A 13 12.41 -14.85 -9.04
C SER A 13 12.72 -13.72 -8.06
N THR A 14 12.55 -12.45 -8.49
CA THR A 14 12.89 -11.28 -7.67
C THR A 14 11.75 -10.76 -6.80
N LYS A 15 10.50 -10.91 -7.24
CA LYS A 15 9.32 -10.35 -6.56
C LYS A 15 8.24 -11.38 -6.23
N SER A 16 8.40 -12.63 -6.66
CA SER A 16 7.38 -13.68 -6.51
C SER A 16 6.04 -13.29 -7.14
N LEU A 17 6.09 -12.54 -8.25
CA LEU A 17 4.93 -12.11 -9.02
C LEU A 17 4.83 -12.89 -10.33
N SER A 18 3.78 -13.70 -10.45
CA SER A 18 3.47 -14.43 -11.67
C SER A 18 2.71 -13.52 -12.63
N VAL A 19 3.41 -12.94 -13.61
CA VAL A 19 2.86 -11.95 -14.55
C VAL A 19 1.92 -12.60 -15.57
N SER A 20 0.84 -11.92 -15.92
CA SER A 20 -0.05 -12.36 -17.00
C SER A 20 0.66 -12.32 -18.37
N PRO A 21 0.63 -13.41 -19.16
CA PRO A 21 1.23 -13.40 -20.50
C PRO A 21 0.61 -12.35 -21.43
N THR A 22 -0.70 -12.11 -21.32
CA THR A 22 -1.40 -11.12 -22.16
C THR A 22 -0.94 -9.70 -21.84
N TRP A 23 -0.83 -9.38 -20.55
CA TRP A 23 -0.31 -8.09 -20.08
C TRP A 23 1.15 -7.89 -20.50
N LEU A 24 1.99 -8.92 -20.35
CA LEU A 24 3.41 -8.83 -20.69
C LEU A 24 3.63 -8.66 -22.19
N ASN A 25 2.87 -9.37 -23.02
CA ASN A 25 2.92 -9.19 -24.47
C ASN A 25 2.45 -7.79 -24.90
N ALA A 26 1.40 -7.25 -24.26
CA ALA A 26 0.95 -5.88 -24.50
C ALA A 26 2.02 -4.86 -24.09
N PHE A 27 2.67 -5.06 -22.94
CA PHE A 27 3.79 -4.23 -22.47
C PHE A 27 4.94 -4.20 -23.48
N LEU A 28 5.36 -5.37 -23.97
CA LEU A 28 6.44 -5.49 -24.97
C LEU A 28 6.06 -4.87 -26.32
N SER A 29 4.79 -5.00 -26.72
CA SER A 29 4.28 -4.45 -27.97
C SER A 29 4.09 -2.93 -27.95
N SER A 30 3.92 -2.33 -26.77
CA SER A 30 3.69 -0.88 -26.59
C SER A 30 4.87 0.04 -26.94
N GLY A 31 5.92 -0.48 -27.59
CA GLY A 31 7.04 0.33 -28.11
C GLY A 31 8.01 0.85 -27.04
N THR A 32 7.89 0.40 -25.80
CA THR A 32 8.76 0.80 -24.69
C THR A 32 10.16 0.19 -24.73
N ALA A 33 10.37 -0.79 -25.62
CA ALA A 33 11.63 -1.48 -25.80
C ALA A 33 12.32 -1.01 -27.11
N PRO A 34 13.26 -0.05 -27.06
CA PRO A 34 14.22 0.10 -28.13
C PRO A 34 14.89 -1.25 -28.40
N ARG A 35 15.27 -1.52 -29.66
CA ARG A 35 15.67 -2.86 -30.14
C ARG A 35 16.84 -3.53 -29.39
N ASN A 36 17.52 -2.82 -28.48
CA ASN A 36 18.71 -3.28 -27.74
C ASN A 36 18.64 -3.14 -26.20
N VAL A 37 17.46 -3.08 -25.58
CA VAL A 37 17.39 -3.02 -24.10
C VAL A 37 17.67 -4.40 -23.47
N PRO A 38 18.57 -4.49 -22.46
CA PRO A 38 18.78 -5.73 -21.72
C PRO A 38 17.51 -6.26 -21.03
N ALA A 39 17.34 -7.57 -20.95
CA ALA A 39 16.18 -8.21 -20.31
C ALA A 39 15.95 -7.74 -18.86
N SER A 40 17.03 -7.51 -18.12
CA SER A 40 16.98 -7.02 -16.73
C SER A 40 16.43 -5.60 -16.61
N ALA A 41 16.75 -4.72 -17.57
CA ALA A 41 16.21 -3.37 -17.61
C ALA A 41 14.72 -3.40 -17.97
N LEU A 42 14.33 -4.22 -18.97
CA LEU A 42 12.92 -4.42 -19.32
C LEU A 42 12.11 -4.99 -18.14
N ALA A 43 12.66 -5.96 -17.41
CA ALA A 43 12.01 -6.53 -16.25
C ALA A 43 11.84 -5.52 -15.10
N LYS A 44 12.80 -4.61 -14.89
CA LYS A 44 12.65 -3.51 -13.92
C LYS A 44 11.53 -2.56 -14.34
N THR A 45 11.49 -2.15 -15.62
CA THR A 45 10.41 -1.29 -16.14
C THR A 45 9.04 -1.99 -16.08
N ALA A 46 8.98 -3.28 -16.43
CA ALA A 46 7.78 -4.08 -16.31
C ALA A 46 7.34 -4.19 -14.86
N THR A 47 8.25 -4.45 -13.92
CA THR A 47 7.95 -4.49 -12.48
C THR A 47 7.38 -3.16 -12.00
N PHE A 48 7.96 -2.03 -12.41
CA PHE A 48 7.44 -0.71 -12.06
C PHE A 48 6.00 -0.52 -12.54
N ARG A 49 5.72 -0.84 -13.81
CA ARG A 49 4.36 -0.75 -14.37
C ARG A 49 3.38 -1.74 -13.73
N LEU A 50 3.86 -2.91 -13.33
CA LEU A 50 3.08 -3.93 -12.66
C LEU A 50 2.64 -3.47 -11.26
N LEU A 51 3.52 -2.79 -10.54
CA LEU A 51 3.22 -2.25 -9.21
C LEU A 51 2.23 -1.07 -9.28
N THR A 52 2.12 -0.40 -10.43
CA THR A 52 1.18 0.71 -10.66
C THR A 52 -0.10 0.34 -11.42
N SER A 53 -0.26 -0.93 -11.84
CA SER A 53 -1.47 -1.43 -12.51
C SER A 53 -2.39 -2.20 -11.56
N ASP A 54 -3.63 -2.45 -11.99
CA ASP A 54 -4.55 -3.37 -11.31
C ASP A 54 -4.07 -4.83 -11.46
N ILE A 55 -3.88 -5.53 -10.34
CA ILE A 55 -3.39 -6.92 -10.36
C ILE A 55 -4.30 -7.89 -11.11
N ARG A 56 -5.60 -7.60 -11.22
CA ARG A 56 -6.57 -8.48 -11.88
C ARG A 56 -6.32 -8.59 -13.38
N GLU A 57 -5.68 -7.57 -13.95
CA GLU A 57 -5.31 -7.49 -15.35
C GLU A 57 -3.85 -7.91 -15.57
N SER A 58 -2.99 -7.64 -14.60
CA SER A 58 -1.53 -7.72 -14.79
C SER A 58 -0.88 -9.00 -14.25
N LEU A 59 -1.53 -9.72 -13.34
CA LEU A 59 -1.04 -10.99 -12.79
C LEU A 59 -1.83 -12.20 -13.31
N SER A 60 -1.17 -13.35 -13.33
CA SER A 60 -1.78 -14.64 -13.62
C SER A 60 -2.71 -15.08 -12.47
N LYS A 61 -3.77 -15.83 -12.80
CA LYS A 61 -4.80 -16.28 -11.85
C LYS A 61 -4.62 -17.75 -11.44
N HIS A 62 -3.37 -18.21 -11.36
CA HIS A 62 -3.07 -19.58 -10.95
C HIS A 62 -3.51 -19.80 -9.50
N ARG A 63 -4.08 -20.99 -9.20
CA ARG A 63 -4.61 -21.33 -7.87
C ARG A 63 -3.59 -21.18 -6.73
N SER A 64 -2.31 -21.33 -7.03
CA SER A 64 -1.20 -21.16 -6.06
C SER A 64 -0.88 -19.70 -5.73
N CYS A 65 -1.47 -18.74 -6.44
CA CYS A 65 -1.18 -17.30 -6.33
C CYS A 65 -2.45 -16.47 -6.08
N VAL A 66 -3.57 -17.11 -5.75
CA VAL A 66 -4.86 -16.46 -5.47
C VAL A 66 -5.41 -16.99 -4.15
N LEU A 67 -6.25 -16.20 -3.50
CA LEU A 67 -6.92 -16.57 -2.28
C LEU A 67 -7.96 -17.67 -2.56
N PRO A 68 -8.17 -18.61 -1.63
CA PRO A 68 -9.23 -19.60 -1.77
C PRO A 68 -10.60 -18.94 -1.60
N THR A 69 -11.62 -19.51 -2.21
CA THR A 69 -12.98 -18.93 -2.23
C THR A 69 -13.65 -18.86 -0.86
N ASN A 70 -13.19 -19.65 0.11
CA ASN A 70 -13.68 -19.66 1.48
C ASN A 70 -12.84 -18.80 2.44
N VAL A 71 -11.94 -17.94 1.92
CA VAL A 71 -11.06 -17.09 2.75
C VAL A 71 -11.84 -16.16 3.68
N THR A 72 -13.07 -15.80 3.32
CA THR A 72 -13.94 -14.90 4.10
C THR A 72 -14.96 -15.65 4.96
N ASP A 73 -14.91 -16.97 5.07
CA ASP A 73 -15.87 -17.75 5.86
C ASP A 73 -15.66 -17.50 7.37
N PRO A 74 -16.63 -16.89 8.08
CA PRO A 74 -16.51 -16.65 9.52
C PRO A 74 -16.64 -17.93 10.36
N ASN A 75 -17.25 -18.99 9.81
CA ASN A 75 -17.46 -20.25 10.52
C ASN A 75 -16.17 -21.08 10.61
N ALA A 76 -15.28 -20.93 9.62
CA ALA A 76 -13.95 -21.52 9.67
C ALA A 76 -13.14 -20.91 10.82
N GLN A 77 -12.75 -21.75 11.78
CA GLN A 77 -11.96 -21.31 12.93
C GLN A 77 -10.58 -20.81 12.51
N GLU A 78 -9.87 -21.63 11.73
CA GLU A 78 -8.54 -21.33 11.22
C GLU A 78 -8.38 -21.96 9.83
N LEU A 79 -7.79 -21.22 8.90
CA LEU A 79 -7.37 -21.68 7.59
C LEU A 79 -5.94 -21.19 7.34
N ARG A 80 -5.02 -22.11 7.10
CA ARG A 80 -3.64 -21.76 6.74
C ARG A 80 -3.52 -21.65 5.23
N LEU A 81 -3.16 -20.47 4.75
CA LEU A 81 -2.86 -20.28 3.34
C LEU A 81 -1.42 -20.74 3.06
N HIS A 82 -1.16 -21.16 1.84
CA HIS A 82 0.15 -21.62 1.42
C HIS A 82 0.65 -20.83 0.21
N GLY A 83 1.96 -20.59 0.20
CA GLY A 83 2.66 -19.97 -0.91
C GLY A 83 2.65 -18.44 -0.90
N PRO A 84 3.36 -17.84 -1.86
CA PRO A 84 3.33 -16.41 -2.10
C PRO A 84 2.01 -16.04 -2.80
N ILE A 85 1.16 -15.27 -2.12
CA ILE A 85 -0.10 -14.77 -2.68
C ILE A 85 0.01 -13.25 -2.83
N PRO A 86 0.19 -12.73 -4.05
CA PRO A 86 0.18 -11.30 -4.30
C PRO A 86 -1.22 -10.74 -4.11
N VAL A 87 -1.33 -9.65 -3.35
CA VAL A 87 -2.58 -8.94 -3.14
C VAL A 87 -2.39 -7.44 -3.34
N GLN A 88 -3.48 -6.74 -3.64
CA GLN A 88 -3.56 -5.31 -3.82
C GLN A 88 -4.38 -4.69 -2.69
N VAL A 89 -3.89 -3.60 -2.12
CA VAL A 89 -4.60 -2.83 -1.10
C VAL A 89 -5.71 -2.03 -1.75
N LEU A 90 -6.94 -2.27 -1.32
CA LEU A 90 -8.11 -1.50 -1.72
C LEU A 90 -8.47 -0.42 -0.70
N ASP A 91 -8.22 -0.69 0.59
CA ASP A 91 -8.50 0.23 1.68
C ASP A 91 -7.58 -0.06 2.88
N ILE A 92 -7.36 0.96 3.71
CA ILE A 92 -6.64 0.88 4.98
C ILE A 92 -7.35 1.75 6.02
N GLU A 93 -7.56 1.20 7.20
CA GLU A 93 -8.13 1.91 8.34
C GLU A 93 -7.24 1.73 9.56
N ASP A 94 -7.05 2.80 10.33
CA ASP A 94 -6.52 2.68 11.68
C ASP A 94 -7.68 2.39 12.64
N ILE A 95 -7.63 1.20 13.25
CA ILE A 95 -8.62 0.73 14.22
C ILE A 95 -8.11 0.85 15.66
N GLY A 96 -6.89 1.35 15.86
CA GLY A 96 -6.30 1.62 17.16
C GLY A 96 -6.55 3.04 17.68
N THR A 97 -6.94 3.98 16.81
CA THR A 97 -7.27 5.36 17.18
C THR A 97 -8.73 5.69 16.97
N SER A 98 -9.30 6.58 17.79
CA SER A 98 -10.70 6.97 17.66
C SER A 98 -10.95 7.76 16.36
N LEU A 99 -12.14 7.59 15.78
CA LEU A 99 -12.54 8.32 14.57
C LEU A 99 -12.41 9.84 14.75
N TRP A 100 -12.83 10.38 15.90
CA TRP A 100 -12.71 11.80 16.23
C TRP A 100 -11.26 12.28 16.26
N SER A 101 -10.34 11.51 16.85
CA SER A 101 -8.91 11.84 16.87
C SER A 101 -8.33 11.88 15.45
N GLN A 102 -8.75 10.94 14.59
CA GLN A 102 -8.35 10.93 13.19
C GLN A 102 -8.90 12.13 12.41
N ILE A 103 -10.17 12.51 12.63
CA ILE A 103 -10.78 13.70 12.01
C ILE A 103 -10.02 14.96 12.44
N GLU A 104 -9.80 15.13 13.75
CA GLU A 104 -9.08 16.29 14.30
C GLU A 104 -7.65 16.39 13.74
N ALA A 105 -6.96 15.26 13.57
CA ALA A 105 -5.64 15.21 12.96
C ALA A 105 -5.65 15.73 11.51
N ILE A 106 -6.68 15.37 10.72
CA ILE A 106 -6.84 15.87 9.34
C ILE A 106 -7.09 17.38 9.36
N GLU A 107 -8.01 17.86 10.20
CA GLU A 107 -8.36 19.29 10.27
C GLU A 107 -7.20 20.17 10.73
N ARG A 108 -6.36 19.65 11.62
CA ARG A 108 -5.15 20.33 12.08
C ARG A 108 -4.17 20.56 10.92
N VAL A 109 -4.00 19.56 10.06
CA VAL A 109 -3.18 19.69 8.85
C VAL A 109 -3.80 20.67 7.86
N GLU A 110 -5.12 20.63 7.64
CA GLU A 110 -5.85 21.59 6.78
C GLU A 110 -5.69 23.04 7.26
N ARG A 111 -5.59 23.25 8.57
CA ARG A 111 -5.38 24.57 9.19
C ARG A 111 -3.91 25.03 9.19
N GLY A 112 -2.97 24.19 8.76
CA GLY A 112 -1.54 24.49 8.75
C GLY A 112 -0.89 24.49 10.14
N GLU A 113 -1.46 23.76 11.09
CA GLU A 113 -0.96 23.64 12.46
C GLU A 113 0.03 22.48 12.55
N ALA A 114 1.29 22.77 12.86
CA ALA A 114 2.30 21.74 13.09
C ALA A 114 2.32 21.34 14.57
N ILE A 115 2.29 20.03 14.85
CA ILE A 115 2.44 19.51 16.22
C ILE A 115 3.94 19.40 16.52
N ARG A 116 4.43 20.14 17.53
CA ARG A 116 5.78 19.93 18.09
C ARG A 116 5.65 19.42 19.52
N GLY A 117 5.60 18.10 19.67
CA GLY A 117 5.41 17.45 20.99
C GLY A 117 3.95 17.48 21.45
N ARG A 118 3.68 18.00 22.66
CA ARG A 118 2.32 18.15 23.22
C ARG A 118 1.68 19.50 22.91
N GLU A 119 2.37 20.35 22.15
CA GLU A 119 1.96 21.73 21.88
C GLU A 119 1.65 21.93 20.39
N ILE A 120 0.58 22.67 20.12
CA ILE A 120 0.12 23.03 18.78
C ILE A 120 0.75 24.36 18.42
N VAL A 121 1.64 24.39 17.44
CA VAL A 121 2.28 25.63 16.98
C VAL A 121 1.60 26.08 15.68
N ARG A 122 1.04 27.30 15.70
CA ARG A 122 0.44 27.94 14.51
C ARG A 122 1.55 28.62 13.71
N THR A 123 1.89 28.08 12.54
CA THR A 123 2.85 28.69 11.63
C THR A 123 2.18 29.85 10.90
N ILE A 124 2.24 31.06 11.46
CA ILE A 124 1.87 32.28 10.76
C ILE A 124 3.07 32.65 9.88
N ALA A 125 2.92 32.59 8.56
CA ALA A 125 3.87 33.17 7.61
C ALA A 125 3.72 34.70 7.64
N VAL A 126 4.50 35.37 8.48
CA VAL A 126 4.76 36.81 8.34
C VAL A 126 5.99 36.92 7.44
N GLY A 127 5.81 37.49 6.25
CA GLY A 127 6.90 37.75 5.32
C GLY A 127 7.77 38.92 5.80
N GLU A 128 9.08 38.78 5.59
CA GLU A 128 9.99 39.80 5.04
C GLU A 128 11.39 39.17 4.86
N ASP A 129 12.00 39.52 3.74
CA ASP A 129 13.21 38.95 3.12
C ASP A 129 14.46 39.81 3.52
N PRO A 130 15.66 39.59 2.97
CA PRO A 130 16.75 38.73 3.45
C PRO A 130 17.96 39.51 4.00
N GLU A 131 18.82 38.91 4.84
CA GLU A 131 20.29 39.03 4.73
C GLU A 131 21.09 38.18 5.76
N VAL A 132 22.09 37.48 5.21
CA VAL A 132 23.36 36.97 5.77
C VAL A 132 23.40 35.99 6.97
N SER A 133 23.62 34.70 6.64
CA SER A 133 24.83 33.97 7.08
C SER A 133 24.93 32.60 6.42
N GLU A 134 25.87 32.48 5.48
CA GLU A 134 26.40 31.22 4.99
C GLU A 134 27.34 30.61 6.04
N ASN A 135 27.07 29.35 6.39
CA ASN A 135 28.01 28.26 6.76
C ASN A 135 27.50 27.41 7.92
N ASN A 136 26.56 26.50 7.64
CA ASN A 136 26.59 25.16 8.23
C ASN A 136 25.70 24.18 7.45
N ARG A 137 26.18 23.69 6.29
CA ARG A 137 25.56 22.52 5.60
C ARG A 137 25.97 21.24 6.31
N SER A 138 25.53 21.11 7.56
CA SER A 138 25.36 19.81 8.20
C SER A 138 24.02 19.26 7.71
N ASN A 139 24.09 18.15 6.98
CA ASN A 139 22.98 17.48 6.33
C ASN A 139 22.06 16.87 7.39
N ASN A 140 21.27 17.72 8.05
CA ASN A 140 20.28 17.34 9.04
C ASN A 140 19.08 16.82 8.27
N ASN A 141 19.13 15.53 7.90
CA ASN A 141 17.94 14.79 7.50
C ASN A 141 16.93 14.95 8.64
N ASN A 142 15.92 15.77 8.40
CA ASN A 142 14.77 16.01 9.26
C ASN A 142 14.06 14.67 9.55
N ALA A 143 14.58 13.95 10.55
CA ALA A 143 13.95 12.82 11.21
C ALA A 143 13.15 13.28 12.44
N ALA A 144 12.53 14.45 12.36
CA ALA A 144 11.80 15.07 13.47
C ALA A 144 10.47 15.67 12.97
N ALA A 145 9.64 14.81 12.39
CA ALA A 145 8.20 15.00 12.27
C ALA A 145 7.48 13.64 12.25
N SER A 146 7.89 12.70 13.10
CA SER A 146 7.10 11.49 13.38
C SER A 146 5.99 11.80 14.39
N GLY A 147 5.26 12.90 14.17
CA GLY A 147 4.07 13.23 14.93
C GLY A 147 3.03 12.16 14.67
N ASN A 148 2.88 11.22 15.60
CA ASN A 148 1.67 10.45 15.85
C ASN A 148 0.91 9.86 14.63
N SER A 149 1.61 9.53 13.53
CA SER A 149 1.01 8.71 12.47
C SER A 149 0.57 7.41 13.12
N GLY A 150 -0.75 7.22 13.27
CA GLY A 150 -1.36 6.14 14.05
C GLY A 150 -0.57 4.84 13.88
N SER A 151 -0.03 4.32 14.98
CA SER A 151 0.91 3.19 14.92
C SER A 151 0.21 1.84 14.68
N GLY A 152 -1.07 1.86 14.31
CA GLY A 152 -1.91 0.67 14.22
C GLY A 152 -2.26 0.07 15.59
N PRO A 153 -3.13 -0.94 15.62
CA PRO A 153 -3.36 -1.89 14.54
C PRO A 153 -4.17 -1.31 13.37
N HIS A 154 -3.81 -1.72 12.15
CA HIS A 154 -4.55 -1.39 10.93
C HIS A 154 -5.43 -2.53 10.44
N ARG A 155 -6.59 -2.19 9.87
CA ARG A 155 -7.44 -3.08 9.08
C ARG A 155 -7.24 -2.75 7.60
N LEU A 156 -6.99 -3.77 6.79
CA LEU A 156 -6.83 -3.64 5.34
C LEU A 156 -7.97 -4.34 4.62
N MET A 157 -8.48 -3.75 3.54
CA MET A 157 -9.16 -4.51 2.50
C MET A 157 -8.17 -4.84 1.41
N ILE A 158 -8.00 -6.11 1.11
CA ILE A 158 -7.04 -6.61 0.13
C ILE A 158 -7.75 -7.45 -0.93
N GLN A 159 -7.24 -7.42 -2.15
CA GLN A 159 -7.77 -8.17 -3.29
C GLN A 159 -6.67 -8.99 -3.95
N ASP A 160 -6.98 -10.18 -4.47
CA ASP A 160 -6.05 -10.98 -5.28
C ASP A 160 -6.25 -10.79 -6.80
N ALA A 161 -5.45 -11.47 -7.63
CA ALA A 161 -5.55 -11.39 -9.08
C ALA A 161 -6.86 -12.02 -9.65
N ALA A 162 -7.52 -12.89 -8.90
CA ALA A 162 -8.83 -13.44 -9.26
C ALA A 162 -10.00 -12.47 -8.94
N GLY A 163 -9.72 -11.39 -8.20
CA GLY A 163 -10.71 -10.43 -7.73
C GLY A 163 -11.32 -10.79 -6.37
N THR A 164 -10.87 -11.86 -5.73
CA THR A 164 -11.29 -12.24 -4.37
C THR A 164 -10.85 -11.15 -3.41
N VAL A 165 -11.79 -10.62 -2.61
CA VAL A 165 -11.52 -9.61 -1.60
C VAL A 165 -11.52 -10.26 -0.22
N ALA A 166 -10.56 -9.90 0.61
CA ALA A 166 -10.47 -10.34 2.00
C ALA A 166 -10.13 -9.15 2.92
N THR A 167 -10.52 -9.29 4.20
CA THR A 167 -10.13 -8.35 5.25
C THR A 167 -8.86 -8.86 5.92
N GLY A 168 -7.83 -8.03 6.00
CA GLY A 168 -6.61 -8.30 6.76
C GLY A 168 -6.56 -7.47 8.04
N ILE A 169 -6.07 -8.06 9.13
CA ILE A 169 -5.86 -7.37 10.41
C ILE A 169 -4.38 -7.44 10.76
N GLU A 170 -3.78 -6.30 11.03
CA GLU A 170 -2.42 -6.19 11.54
C GLU A 170 -2.36 -6.70 12.98
N MET A 171 -1.83 -7.91 13.16
CA MET A 171 -1.67 -8.54 14.48
C MET A 171 -0.40 -8.08 15.19
N GLN A 172 0.61 -7.72 14.41
CA GLN A 172 1.89 -7.16 14.86
C GLN A 172 2.30 -6.07 13.89
N ARG A 173 3.00 -5.05 14.38
CA ARG A 173 3.38 -3.90 13.56
C ARG A 173 4.22 -4.31 12.34
N ILE A 174 3.76 -3.96 11.15
CA ILE A 174 4.46 -4.21 9.88
C ILE A 174 5.02 -2.90 9.33
N GLU A 175 6.32 -2.87 9.09
CA GLU A 175 6.95 -1.70 8.47
C GLU A 175 6.38 -1.43 7.08
N GLY A 176 6.01 -0.17 6.82
CA GLY A 176 5.41 0.26 5.56
C GLY A 176 3.88 0.21 5.55
N ILE A 177 3.23 -0.41 6.54
CA ILE A 177 1.78 -0.36 6.72
C ILE A 177 1.45 0.77 7.71
N ALA A 178 0.99 1.89 7.17
CA ALA A 178 0.45 3.01 7.92
C ALA A 178 -0.35 3.90 6.97
N LEU A 179 -1.35 4.63 7.46
CA LEU A 179 -2.21 5.51 6.65
C LEU A 179 -1.43 6.52 5.79
N GLU A 180 -0.35 7.08 6.34
CA GLU A 180 0.48 8.08 5.64
C GLU A 180 1.58 7.47 4.77
N ARG A 181 1.79 6.14 4.84
CA ARG A 181 2.89 5.44 4.14
C ARG A 181 2.40 4.50 3.06
N LEU A 182 1.32 3.77 3.32
CA LEU A 182 0.78 2.78 2.40
C LEU A 182 -0.18 3.46 1.42
N ALA A 183 0.15 3.41 0.13
CA ALA A 183 -0.73 3.95 -0.90
C ALA A 183 -1.84 2.96 -1.28
N ILE A 184 -2.99 3.48 -1.71
CA ILE A 184 -4.05 2.63 -2.27
C ILE A 184 -3.61 2.10 -3.64
N GLY A 185 -3.93 0.84 -3.89
CA GLY A 185 -3.42 0.08 -5.01
C GLY A 185 -2.01 -0.46 -4.80
N ALA A 186 -1.36 -0.21 -3.66
CA ALA A 186 -0.08 -0.84 -3.33
C ALA A 186 -0.20 -2.37 -3.32
N LYS A 187 0.90 -3.04 -3.64
CA LYS A 187 0.99 -4.50 -3.70
C LYS A 187 1.66 -5.03 -2.45
N LEU A 188 1.07 -6.09 -1.89
CA LEU A 188 1.62 -6.87 -0.79
C LEU A 188 1.81 -8.30 -1.27
N LEU A 189 2.78 -8.99 -0.68
CA LEU A 189 2.96 -10.42 -0.87
C LEU A 189 2.71 -11.14 0.44
N LEU A 190 1.66 -11.95 0.48
CA LEU A 190 1.37 -12.80 1.62
C LEU A 190 2.21 -14.07 1.55
N ARG A 191 2.84 -14.47 2.66
CA ARG A 191 3.69 -15.65 2.78
C ARG A 191 3.15 -16.55 3.87
N ASN A 192 2.38 -17.55 3.46
CA ASN A 192 1.76 -18.52 4.36
C ASN A 192 0.98 -17.89 5.54
N PRO A 193 0.11 -16.88 5.32
CA PRO A 193 -0.63 -16.27 6.41
C PRO A 193 -1.67 -17.24 7.00
N THR A 194 -2.02 -17.00 8.25
CA THR A 194 -3.18 -17.63 8.89
C THR A 194 -4.41 -16.77 8.64
N VAL A 195 -5.53 -17.42 8.34
CA VAL A 195 -6.85 -16.80 8.29
C VAL A 195 -7.66 -17.33 9.47
N ALA A 196 -8.24 -16.44 10.26
CA ALA A 196 -9.09 -16.81 11.38
C ALA A 196 -10.41 -16.05 11.28
N ARG A 197 -11.53 -16.76 11.37
CA ARG A 197 -12.89 -16.16 11.33
C ARG A 197 -13.08 -15.24 10.12
N GLY A 198 -12.61 -15.66 8.94
CA GLY A 198 -12.71 -14.90 7.70
C GLY A 198 -11.76 -13.70 7.57
N MET A 199 -10.81 -13.52 8.51
CA MET A 199 -9.83 -12.43 8.48
C MET A 199 -8.42 -12.95 8.31
N VAL A 200 -7.64 -12.35 7.40
CA VAL A 200 -6.22 -12.65 7.21
C VAL A 200 -5.43 -12.00 8.35
N LEU A 201 -4.72 -12.81 9.13
CA LEU A 201 -3.89 -12.36 10.24
C LEU A 201 -2.52 -11.93 9.69
N LEU A 202 -2.29 -10.62 9.64
CA LEU A 202 -1.09 -10.04 9.07
C LEU A 202 -0.02 -9.87 10.16
N THR A 203 1.15 -10.43 9.92
CA THR A 203 2.35 -10.28 10.76
C THR A 203 3.56 -9.93 9.89
N PRO A 204 4.66 -9.41 10.47
CA PRO A 204 5.90 -9.13 9.74
C PRO A 204 6.45 -10.33 8.97
N GLU A 205 6.25 -11.55 9.46
CA GLU A 205 6.74 -12.78 8.83
C GLU A 205 5.86 -13.22 7.65
N SER A 206 4.57 -12.87 7.69
CA SER A 206 3.58 -13.30 6.71
C SER A 206 3.32 -12.26 5.61
N VAL A 207 3.91 -11.07 5.69
CA VAL A 207 3.67 -9.99 4.72
C VAL A 207 4.98 -9.36 4.25
N THR A 208 5.16 -9.23 2.95
CA THR A 208 6.18 -8.36 2.34
C THR A 208 5.50 -7.22 1.61
N VAL A 209 5.79 -5.97 1.98
CA VAL A 209 5.29 -4.79 1.26
C VAL A 209 6.11 -4.60 -0.02
N LEU A 210 5.47 -4.75 -1.18
CA LEU A 210 6.12 -4.53 -2.48
C LEU A 210 6.00 -3.07 -2.96
N GLY A 211 5.08 -2.31 -2.38
CA GLY A 211 4.82 -0.91 -2.70
C GLY A 211 4.01 -0.74 -3.98
N GLY A 212 4.23 0.36 -4.69
CA GLY A 212 3.37 0.76 -5.80
C GLY A 212 2.15 1.56 -5.34
N LYS A 213 1.37 2.03 -6.32
CA LYS A 213 0.24 2.92 -6.13
C LYS A 213 -0.57 2.95 -7.42
N ILE A 214 -1.90 2.98 -7.30
CA ILE A 214 -2.77 3.30 -8.42
C ILE A 214 -3.26 4.74 -8.20
N GLU A 215 -2.71 5.68 -8.96
CA GLU A 215 -2.86 7.13 -8.76
C GLU A 215 -4.31 7.57 -8.57
N ALA A 216 -5.21 7.12 -9.45
CA ALA A 216 -6.62 7.49 -9.37
C ALA A 216 -7.31 6.98 -8.09
N LEU A 217 -6.96 5.77 -7.63
CA LEU A 217 -7.54 5.18 -6.42
C LEU A 217 -6.99 5.83 -5.16
N ASP A 218 -5.67 6.04 -5.07
CA ASP A 218 -5.05 6.68 -3.92
C ASP A 218 -5.49 8.13 -3.76
N LYS A 219 -5.58 8.89 -4.86
CA LYS A 219 -6.09 10.26 -4.84
C LYS A 219 -7.53 10.32 -4.31
N SER A 220 -8.43 9.56 -4.92
CA SER A 220 -9.84 9.50 -4.51
C SER A 220 -10.00 9.05 -3.05
N TRP A 221 -9.19 8.08 -2.62
CA TRP A 221 -9.19 7.65 -1.24
C TRP A 221 -8.73 8.75 -0.28
N ARG A 222 -7.62 9.44 -0.56
CA ARG A 222 -7.11 10.51 0.31
C ARG A 222 -8.09 11.67 0.42
N GLU A 223 -8.62 12.13 -0.71
CA GLU A 223 -9.59 13.23 -0.77
C GLU A 223 -10.90 12.89 -0.05
N GLY A 224 -11.38 11.64 -0.18
CA GLY A 224 -12.60 11.20 0.47
C GLY A 224 -12.46 10.75 1.94
N ARG A 225 -11.25 10.71 2.49
CA ARG A 225 -10.99 10.09 3.81
C ARG A 225 -11.76 10.77 4.94
N LYS A 226 -11.70 12.11 5.02
CA LYS A 226 -12.38 12.89 6.07
C LYS A 226 -13.89 12.67 6.04
N ALA A 227 -14.50 12.71 4.85
CA ALA A 227 -15.93 12.50 4.67
C ALA A 227 -16.37 11.10 5.15
N ARG A 228 -15.61 10.05 4.80
CA ARG A 228 -15.89 8.67 5.26
C ARG A 228 -15.77 8.53 6.78
N LEU A 229 -14.83 9.25 7.42
CA LEU A 229 -14.71 9.23 8.88
C LEU A 229 -15.92 9.91 9.55
N LEU A 230 -16.38 11.05 9.02
CA LEU A 230 -17.56 11.75 9.51
C LEU A 230 -18.84 10.92 9.38
N GLU A 231 -19.02 10.25 8.23
CA GLU A 231 -20.16 9.35 8.01
C GLU A 231 -20.16 8.18 9.01
N LYS A 232 -18.99 7.60 9.28
CA LYS A 232 -18.83 6.54 10.30
C LYS A 232 -19.17 7.03 11.69
N THR A 233 -18.79 8.26 12.07
CA THR A 233 -19.16 8.83 13.38
C THR A 233 -20.67 8.99 13.51
N SER A 234 -21.34 9.52 12.47
CA SER A 234 -22.80 9.69 12.50
C SER A 234 -23.56 8.36 12.56
N SER A 235 -23.03 7.32 11.92
CA SER A 235 -23.64 5.98 11.93
C SER A 235 -23.52 5.24 13.27
N LEU A 236 -22.61 5.67 14.16
CA LEU A 236 -22.42 5.08 15.48
C LEU A 236 -23.28 5.74 16.57
N GLU A 237 -23.81 6.94 16.31
CA GLU A 237 -24.63 7.71 17.23
C GLU A 237 -26.15 7.46 17.08
N GLY A 238 -26.56 6.70 16.06
CA GLY A 238 -27.94 6.26 15.82
C GLY A 238 -28.17 4.80 16.16
#